data_AF-A0A7S4W848-F1
#
_entry.id   AF-A0A7S4W848-F1
#
_cell.length_a   1.000
_cell.length_b   1.000
_cell.length_c   1.000
_cell.angle_alpha   90.00
_cell.angle_beta   90.00
_cell.angle_gamma   90.00
#
_symmetry.space_group_name_H-M   'P 1'
#
loop_
_entity.id
_entity.type
_entity.pdbx_description
1 polymer ?
#
loop_
_entity_poly.entity_id
_entity_poly.type
_entity_poly.pdbx_seq_one_letter_code
_entity_poly.pdbx_strand_id
1 'polypeptide(L)'
;WLKGLGSGPSSARRRAPPPSQEPWAPFKMQELINRIKDLQRSSEEAKEQWWAYCDAMGGGVRDPAKHEAEFIQGFISKYNSGLRFQPTGGSPAPGGGNSLAMCFKEGQRKSPQFKNCWALYCAKFGGGRNDPVDKDSNFLVGFLEFLGQYGGMEMPDSTYTSWSGAQWDSGVPPSKKPRMDAGGAAGGPKELLIGRVKAFQRSGESAKQQWWDHCDQVHGGVRDPAKHEQAELEAFCEAFGVP
;
A
#
# COMPACT_ATOMS: atom_id res chain seq x y z
N TRP A 1 55.24 -8.20 -71.86
CA TRP A 1 55.26 -6.78 -71.47
C TRP A 1 54.04 -6.12 -72.12
N LEU A 2 53.05 -5.49 -71.47
CA LEU A 2 52.77 -5.14 -70.08
C LEU A 2 51.24 -4.89 -69.96
N LYS A 3 50.72 -5.00 -68.73
CA LYS A 3 49.35 -4.77 -68.20
C LYS A 3 48.85 -3.34 -68.53
N GLY A 4 47.57 -2.92 -68.52
CA GLY A 4 46.35 -3.35 -67.86
C GLY A 4 45.57 -2.07 -67.51
N LEU A 5 44.32 -1.91 -67.96
CA LEU A 5 43.44 -0.77 -67.60
C LEU A 5 42.22 -1.32 -66.88
N GLY A 6 42.02 -0.88 -65.63
CA GLY A 6 40.89 -1.24 -64.80
C GLY A 6 40.88 -0.42 -63.52
N SER A 7 40.47 0.84 -63.61
CA SER A 7 40.16 1.67 -62.45
C SER A 7 38.71 1.39 -62.03
N GLY A 8 38.52 0.54 -61.03
CA GLY A 8 37.25 0.42 -60.31
C GLY A 8 37.30 1.27 -59.03
N PRO A 9 36.22 1.97 -58.65
CA PRO A 9 36.19 2.74 -57.42
C PRO A 9 36.23 1.80 -56.21
N SER A 10 37.20 2.02 -55.32
CA SER A 10 37.22 1.38 -54.00
C SER A 10 35.94 1.74 -53.24
N SER A 11 35.02 0.79 -53.13
CA SER A 11 33.99 0.79 -52.11
C SER A 11 34.66 0.68 -50.74
N ALA A 12 34.98 1.84 -50.17
CA ALA A 12 35.29 1.98 -48.76
C ALA A 12 34.08 1.47 -47.99
N ARG A 13 34.19 0.25 -47.46
CA ARG A 13 33.21 -0.37 -46.58
C ARG A 13 33.15 0.48 -45.31
N ARG A 14 32.23 1.47 -45.27
CA ARG A 14 31.94 2.22 -44.06
C ARG A 14 31.51 1.21 -43.00
N ARG A 15 32.33 1.02 -41.97
CA ARG A 15 31.91 0.27 -40.78
C ARG A 15 30.74 1.05 -40.17
N ALA A 16 29.63 0.36 -39.93
CA ALA A 16 28.51 0.92 -39.18
C ALA A 16 28.99 1.34 -37.78
N PRO A 17 28.53 2.48 -37.24
CA PRO A 17 28.82 2.87 -35.87
C PRO A 17 28.19 1.88 -34.87
N PRO A 18 28.79 1.70 -33.68
CA PRO A 18 28.25 0.82 -32.64
C PRO A 18 26.88 1.32 -32.14
N PRO A 19 25.99 0.42 -31.66
CA PRO A 19 24.57 0.67 -31.43
C PRO A 19 24.21 1.66 -30.29
N SER A 20 25.17 2.43 -29.78
CA SER A 20 24.99 3.22 -28.55
C SER A 20 25.04 4.74 -28.76
N GLN A 21 25.28 5.24 -29.98
CA GLN A 21 25.44 6.68 -30.25
C GLN A 21 24.82 7.11 -31.57
N GLU A 22 23.52 6.89 -31.74
CA GLU A 22 22.76 7.51 -32.84
C GLU A 22 22.15 8.83 -32.35
N PRO A 23 22.49 10.00 -32.94
CA PRO A 23 22.02 11.32 -32.48
C PRO A 23 20.50 11.53 -32.60
N TRP A 24 19.78 10.57 -33.21
CA TRP A 24 18.32 10.57 -33.32
C TRP A 24 17.59 9.81 -32.19
N ALA A 25 18.30 9.02 -31.37
CA ALA A 25 17.70 8.32 -30.23
C ALA A 25 16.92 9.24 -29.25
N PRO A 26 17.43 10.42 -28.86
CA PRO A 26 16.67 11.34 -28.00
C PRO A 26 15.38 11.87 -28.67
N PHE A 27 15.41 12.07 -29.99
CA PHE A 27 14.21 12.48 -30.73
C PHE A 27 13.12 11.40 -30.74
N LYS A 28 13.51 10.13 -30.92
CA LYS A 28 12.56 9.01 -30.84
C LYS A 28 11.96 8.83 -29.46
N MET A 29 12.77 9.02 -28.41
CA MET A 29 12.25 8.94 -27.03
C MET A 29 11.21 10.02 -26.75
N GLN A 30 11.47 11.26 -27.18
CA GLN A 30 10.54 12.36 -27.00
C GLN A 30 9.21 12.14 -27.72
N GLU A 31 9.25 11.57 -28.93
CA GLU A 31 8.06 11.20 -29.69
C GLU A 31 7.20 10.15 -28.96
N LEU A 32 7.84 9.13 -28.39
CA LEU A 32 7.16 8.10 -27.59
C LEU A 32 6.49 8.67 -26.34
N ILE A 33 7.20 9.53 -25.60
CA ILE A 33 6.65 10.23 -24.43
C ILE A 33 5.43 11.06 -24.84
N ASN A 34 5.54 11.84 -25.91
CA ASN A 34 4.45 12.68 -26.40
C ASN A 34 3.25 11.83 -26.80
N ARG A 35 3.47 10.69 -27.46
CA ARG A 35 2.40 9.77 -27.84
C ARG A 35 1.63 9.23 -26.64
N ILE A 36 2.31 8.87 -25.56
CA ILE A 36 1.63 8.46 -24.32
C ILE A 36 0.86 9.63 -23.71
N LYS A 37 1.45 10.83 -23.64
CA LYS A 37 0.77 12.00 -23.09
C LYS A 37 -0.49 12.36 -23.90
N ASP A 38 -0.45 12.20 -25.22
CA ASP A 38 -1.60 12.42 -26.08
C ASP A 38 -2.69 11.35 -25.86
N LEU A 39 -2.30 10.07 -25.73
CA LEU A 39 -3.22 8.99 -25.36
C LEU A 39 -3.89 9.29 -24.01
N GLN A 40 -3.11 9.67 -22.99
CA GLN A 40 -3.62 10.02 -21.67
C GLN A 40 -4.59 11.20 -21.67
N ARG A 41 -4.39 12.18 -22.57
CA ARG A 41 -5.27 13.36 -22.69
C ARG A 41 -6.53 13.08 -23.53
N SER A 42 -6.44 12.17 -24.49
CA SER A 42 -7.51 11.90 -25.45
C SER A 42 -8.51 10.84 -24.99
N SER A 43 -8.12 9.95 -24.07
CA SER A 43 -8.96 8.84 -23.60
C SER A 43 -8.66 8.48 -22.15
N GLU A 44 -9.69 8.52 -21.31
CA GLU A 44 -9.58 8.09 -19.91
C GLU A 44 -9.30 6.58 -19.84
N GLU A 45 -9.88 5.78 -20.74
CA GLU A 45 -9.55 4.35 -20.87
C GLU A 45 -8.06 4.17 -21.17
N ALA A 46 -7.50 4.89 -22.15
CA ALA A 46 -6.08 4.77 -22.48
C ALA A 46 -5.16 5.15 -21.31
N LYS A 47 -5.57 6.15 -20.54
CA LYS A 47 -4.88 6.59 -19.33
C LYS A 47 -4.91 5.52 -18.24
N GLU A 48 -6.06 4.92 -17.95
CA GLU A 48 -6.19 3.82 -17.00
C GLU A 48 -5.39 2.59 -17.45
N GLN A 49 -5.38 2.29 -18.74
CA GLN A 49 -4.60 1.18 -19.31
C GLN A 49 -3.09 1.42 -19.17
N TRP A 50 -2.63 2.66 -19.36
CA TRP A 50 -1.24 3.02 -19.09
C TRP A 50 -0.89 2.87 -17.60
N TRP A 51 -1.78 3.29 -16.70
CA TRP A 51 -1.58 3.13 -15.26
C TRP A 51 -1.48 1.65 -14.86
N ALA A 52 -2.41 0.82 -15.33
CA ALA A 52 -2.39 -0.62 -15.07
C ALA A 52 -1.12 -1.29 -15.63
N TYR A 53 -0.64 -0.85 -16.81
CA TYR A 53 0.62 -1.32 -17.37
C TYR A 53 1.83 -0.95 -16.49
N CYS A 54 1.89 0.29 -16.02
CA CYS A 54 2.94 0.78 -15.13
C CYS A 54 2.90 0.08 -13.76
N ASP A 55 1.72 -0.18 -13.22
CA ASP A 55 1.58 -0.88 -11.94
C ASP A 55 2.00 -2.35 -12.06
N ALA A 56 1.70 -3.00 -13.18
CA ALA A 56 2.04 -4.41 -13.42
C ALA A 56 3.51 -4.64 -13.79
N MET A 57 4.11 -3.74 -14.58
CA MET A 57 5.43 -3.97 -15.19
C MET A 57 6.42 -2.82 -14.99
N GLY A 58 5.97 -1.63 -14.59
CA GLY A 58 6.77 -0.41 -14.48
C GLY A 58 7.03 0.05 -13.04
N GLY A 59 6.86 -0.83 -12.06
CA GLY A 59 7.09 -0.51 -10.64
C GLY A 59 6.17 0.59 -10.10
N GLY A 60 4.99 0.78 -10.69
CA GLY A 60 4.05 1.84 -10.30
C GLY A 60 4.47 3.26 -10.71
N VAL A 61 5.60 3.42 -11.41
CA VAL A 61 6.01 4.73 -11.95
C VAL A 61 5.15 5.03 -13.17
N ARG A 62 4.34 6.10 -13.13
CA ARG A 62 3.38 6.40 -14.21
C ARG A 62 3.80 7.53 -15.14
N ASP A 63 4.93 8.18 -14.86
CA ASP A 63 5.50 9.21 -15.71
C ASP A 63 6.19 8.56 -16.93
N PRO A 64 5.71 8.79 -18.17
CA PRO A 64 6.31 8.20 -19.36
C PRO A 64 7.77 8.62 -19.56
N ALA A 65 8.19 9.79 -19.07
CA ALA A 65 9.58 10.24 -19.20
C ALA A 65 10.56 9.47 -18.30
N LYS A 66 10.06 8.66 -17.35
CA LYS A 66 10.86 7.86 -16.42
C LYS A 66 11.05 6.41 -16.87
N HIS A 67 10.48 6.02 -18.00
CA HIS A 67 10.60 4.66 -18.57
C HIS A 67 11.57 4.64 -19.74
N GLU A 68 12.09 3.47 -20.09
CA GLU A 68 12.92 3.31 -21.31
C GLU A 68 12.05 3.21 -22.58
N ALA A 69 12.66 3.47 -23.74
CA ALA A 69 11.95 3.53 -25.01
C ALA A 69 11.23 2.20 -25.34
N GLU A 70 11.88 1.07 -25.04
CA GLU A 70 11.37 -0.28 -25.24
C GLU A 70 10.12 -0.54 -24.40
N PHE A 71 10.08 -0.02 -23.16
CA PHE A 71 8.93 -0.16 -22.28
C PHE A 71 7.72 0.59 -22.83
N ILE A 72 7.92 1.84 -23.28
CA ILE A 72 6.86 2.68 -23.84
C ILE A 72 6.35 2.08 -25.16
N GLN A 73 7.26 1.65 -26.05
CA GLN A 73 6.89 0.95 -27.28
C GLN A 73 6.11 -0.33 -26.99
N GLY A 74 6.54 -1.08 -25.98
CA GLY A 74 5.86 -2.30 -25.53
C GLY A 74 4.41 -2.05 -25.13
N PHE A 75 4.16 -0.97 -24.37
CA PHE A 75 2.79 -0.56 -24.05
C PHE A 75 1.99 -0.20 -25.31
N ILE A 76 2.51 0.70 -26.15
CA ILE A 76 1.79 1.19 -27.34
C ILE A 76 1.41 0.02 -28.25
N SER A 77 2.34 -0.91 -28.46
CA SER A 77 2.10 -2.11 -29.26
C SER A 77 0.96 -2.97 -28.69
N LYS A 78 1.01 -3.29 -27.40
CA LYS A 78 -0.03 -4.08 -26.72
C LYS A 78 -1.39 -3.37 -26.70
N TYR A 79 -1.39 -2.07 -26.42
CA TYR A 79 -2.62 -1.27 -26.39
C TYR A 79 -3.30 -1.23 -27.76
N ASN A 80 -2.52 -1.02 -28.83
CA ASN A 80 -3.00 -1.00 -30.21
C ASN A 80 -3.44 -2.39 -30.70
N SER A 81 -2.86 -3.47 -30.18
CA SER A 81 -3.30 -4.83 -30.48
C SER A 81 -4.62 -5.21 -29.80
N GLY A 82 -5.23 -4.29 -29.05
CA GLY A 82 -6.46 -4.54 -28.29
C GLY A 82 -6.24 -5.26 -26.95
N LEU A 83 -4.99 -5.50 -26.53
CA LEU A 83 -4.73 -6.02 -25.20
C LEU A 83 -5.19 -4.99 -24.17
N ARG A 84 -5.90 -5.45 -23.15
CA ARG A 84 -6.30 -4.63 -22.01
C ARG A 84 -5.70 -5.21 -20.74
N PHE A 85 -5.07 -4.33 -19.99
CA PHE A 85 -4.53 -4.58 -18.67
C PHE A 85 -5.67 -4.41 -17.67
N GLN A 86 -5.85 -5.42 -16.81
CA GLN A 86 -6.80 -5.30 -15.73
C GLN A 86 -6.25 -4.28 -14.73
N PRO A 87 -7.02 -3.23 -14.36
CA PRO A 87 -6.71 -2.49 -13.16
C PRO A 87 -6.73 -3.51 -12.02
N THR A 88 -5.65 -3.60 -11.25
CA THR A 88 -5.54 -4.51 -10.09
C THR A 88 -6.49 -4.03 -8.99
N GLY A 89 -7.80 -4.18 -9.22
CA GLY A 89 -8.89 -3.68 -8.39
C GLY A 89 -9.36 -4.64 -7.31
N GLY A 90 -8.52 -5.55 -6.82
CA GLY A 90 -8.99 -6.58 -5.88
C GLY A 90 -7.98 -7.24 -4.95
N SER A 91 -6.69 -6.91 -5.03
CA SER A 91 -5.70 -7.37 -4.03
C SER A 91 -4.47 -6.48 -4.10
N PRO A 92 -3.99 -5.92 -2.98
CA PRO A 92 -2.82 -5.07 -2.99
C PRO A 92 -1.60 -5.94 -3.29
N ALA A 93 -1.06 -5.80 -4.51
CA ALA A 93 0.37 -6.01 -4.67
C ALA A 93 1.07 -4.95 -3.79
N PRO A 94 2.07 -5.34 -2.99
CA PRO A 94 2.81 -4.42 -2.13
C PRO A 94 3.65 -3.49 -3.04
N GLY A 95 3.08 -2.38 -3.49
CA GLY A 95 3.79 -1.44 -4.38
C GLY A 95 2.94 -0.51 -5.24
N GLY A 96 1.61 -0.50 -5.15
CA GLY A 96 0.76 0.39 -5.97
C GLY A 96 0.64 1.82 -5.42
N GLY A 97 1.38 2.77 -6.01
CA GLY A 97 1.46 4.18 -5.58
C GLY A 97 0.14 4.96 -5.49
N ASN A 98 -0.95 4.44 -6.05
CA ASN A 98 -2.26 5.08 -5.95
C ASN A 98 -3.04 4.73 -4.66
N SER A 99 -2.80 3.58 -4.03
CA SER A 99 -3.49 3.22 -2.78
C SER A 99 -3.03 4.14 -1.63
N LEU A 100 -1.72 4.42 -1.58
CA LEU A 100 -1.14 5.23 -0.53
C LEU A 100 -1.55 6.71 -0.64
N ALA A 101 -1.60 7.25 -1.86
CA ALA A 101 -2.09 8.61 -2.09
C ALA A 101 -3.54 8.80 -1.61
N MET A 102 -4.39 7.79 -1.78
CA MET A 102 -5.78 7.83 -1.28
C MET A 102 -5.84 7.80 0.25
N CYS A 103 -5.01 6.98 0.91
CA CYS A 103 -4.87 7.02 2.37
C CYS A 103 -4.43 8.40 2.87
N PHE A 104 -3.55 9.08 2.14
CA PHE A 104 -3.09 10.43 2.48
C PHE A 104 -4.19 11.48 2.27
N LYS A 105 -4.98 11.38 1.19
CA LYS A 105 -6.16 12.24 0.99
C LYS A 105 -7.14 12.08 2.15
N GLU A 106 -7.37 10.85 2.59
CA GLU A 106 -8.23 10.57 3.73
C GLU A 106 -7.63 11.11 5.04
N GLY A 107 -6.31 10.95 5.24
CA GLY A 107 -5.57 11.55 6.36
C GLY A 107 -5.66 13.08 6.38
N GLN A 108 -5.52 13.74 5.23
CA GLN A 108 -5.69 15.18 5.08
C GLN A 108 -7.11 15.65 5.45
N ARG A 109 -8.13 14.84 5.16
CA ARG A 109 -9.54 15.17 5.41
C ARG A 109 -9.95 14.96 6.87
N LYS A 110 -9.46 13.89 7.49
CA LYS A 110 -9.87 13.46 8.83
C LYS A 110 -8.97 13.96 9.96
N SER A 111 -7.71 14.28 9.68
CA SER A 111 -6.74 14.64 10.72
C SER A 111 -6.07 15.99 10.41
N PRO A 112 -6.42 17.05 11.16
CA PRO A 112 -5.74 18.33 11.07
C PRO A 112 -4.23 18.23 11.36
N GLN A 113 -3.83 17.39 12.32
CA GLN A 113 -2.43 17.16 12.67
C GLN A 113 -1.67 16.50 11.51
N PHE A 114 -2.25 15.46 10.90
CA PHE A 114 -1.68 14.83 9.72
C PHE A 114 -1.54 15.85 8.58
N LYS A 115 -2.60 16.62 8.31
CA LYS A 115 -2.60 17.67 7.27
C LYS A 115 -1.50 18.70 7.51
N ASN A 116 -1.31 19.16 8.74
CA ASN A 116 -0.28 20.14 9.10
C ASN A 116 1.13 19.55 8.95
N CYS A 117 1.37 18.36 9.50
CA CYS A 117 2.67 17.68 9.36
C CYS A 117 3.00 17.39 7.90
N TRP A 118 2.02 16.95 7.11
CA TRP A 118 2.18 16.72 5.69
C TRP A 118 2.51 17.99 4.91
N ALA A 119 1.83 19.10 5.22
CA ALA A 119 2.14 20.40 4.60
C ALA A 119 3.56 20.87 4.91
N LEU A 120 4.02 20.70 6.15
CA LEU A 120 5.40 21.00 6.55
C LEU A 120 6.41 20.10 5.82
N TYR A 121 6.13 18.80 5.72
CA TYR A 121 6.98 17.86 4.99
C TYR A 121 7.07 18.22 3.51
N CYS A 122 5.94 18.53 2.87
CA CYS A 122 5.88 18.96 1.49
C CYS A 122 6.56 20.32 1.25
N ALA A 123 6.49 21.27 2.20
CA ALA A 123 7.25 22.52 2.13
C ALA A 123 8.76 22.27 2.19
N LYS A 124 9.20 21.32 3.02
CA LYS A 124 10.63 21.02 3.23
C LYS A 124 11.24 20.16 2.13
N PHE A 125 10.53 19.16 1.63
CA PHE A 125 11.07 18.15 0.71
C PHE A 125 10.36 18.08 -0.64
N GLY A 126 9.16 18.65 -0.77
CA GLY A 126 8.26 18.45 -1.92
C GLY A 126 7.91 19.70 -2.72
N GLY A 127 8.65 20.80 -2.55
CA GLY A 127 8.45 22.05 -3.27
C GLY A 127 7.12 22.76 -2.97
N GLY A 128 6.52 22.50 -1.81
CA GLY A 128 5.31 23.17 -1.32
C GLY A 128 3.98 22.71 -1.93
N ARG A 129 4.00 21.82 -2.92
CA ARG A 129 2.76 21.18 -3.44
C ARG A 129 2.29 20.09 -2.48
N ASN A 130 1.07 20.21 -1.97
CA ASN A 130 0.52 19.33 -0.93
C ASN A 130 -0.41 18.23 -1.44
N ASP A 131 -0.64 18.10 -2.75
CA ASP A 131 -1.49 17.01 -3.26
C ASP A 131 -0.73 15.68 -3.23
N PRO A 132 -1.20 14.66 -2.48
CA PRO A 132 -0.55 13.34 -2.42
C PRO A 132 -0.61 12.57 -3.75
N VAL A 133 -1.58 12.85 -4.63
CA VAL A 133 -1.71 12.18 -5.93
C VAL A 133 -0.61 12.62 -6.90
N ASP A 134 -0.08 13.82 -6.70
CA ASP A 134 1.04 14.36 -7.47
C ASP A 134 2.40 13.83 -6.98
N LYS A 135 2.43 13.03 -5.91
CA LYS A 135 3.65 12.49 -5.31
C LYS A 135 3.82 11.03 -5.69
N ASP A 136 5.07 10.65 -5.97
CA ASP A 136 5.39 9.24 -6.19
C ASP A 136 5.37 8.45 -4.88
N SER A 137 5.30 7.12 -5.00
CA SER A 137 5.17 6.22 -3.86
C SER A 137 6.34 6.31 -2.87
N ASN A 138 7.56 6.59 -3.34
CA ASN A 138 8.72 6.72 -2.45
C ASN A 138 8.64 8.00 -1.61
N PHE A 139 8.15 9.09 -2.22
CA PHE A 139 7.93 10.34 -1.48
C PHE A 139 6.85 10.18 -0.39
N LEU A 140 5.77 9.46 -0.70
CA LEU A 140 4.71 9.16 0.28
C LEU A 140 5.25 8.27 1.42
N VAL A 141 6.01 7.22 1.11
CA VAL A 141 6.66 6.37 2.11
C VAL A 141 7.65 7.19 2.96
N GLY A 142 8.42 8.09 2.35
CA GLY A 142 9.36 8.95 3.07
C GLY A 142 8.71 9.84 4.12
N PHE A 143 7.44 10.24 3.93
CA PHE A 143 6.70 10.94 4.97
C PHE A 143 6.26 10.03 6.12
N LEU A 144 5.91 8.78 5.85
CA LEU A 144 5.61 7.82 6.90
C LEU A 144 6.84 7.52 7.76
N GLU A 145 8.02 7.39 7.14
CA GLU A 145 9.30 7.28 7.86
C GLU A 145 9.60 8.51 8.69
N PHE A 146 9.37 9.71 8.15
CA PHE A 146 9.48 10.97 8.90
C PHE A 146 8.54 10.98 10.10
N LEU A 147 7.26 10.62 9.94
CA LEU A 147 6.34 10.51 11.06
C LEU A 147 6.80 9.46 12.08
N GLY A 148 7.35 8.33 11.65
CA GLY A 148 7.91 7.31 12.54
C GLY A 148 9.09 7.83 13.36
N GLN A 149 10.00 8.58 12.73
CA GLN A 149 11.16 9.16 13.40
C GLN A 149 10.76 10.19 14.48
N TYR A 150 9.76 11.03 14.23
CA TYR A 150 9.32 12.04 15.20
C TYR A 150 8.26 11.52 16.18
N GLY A 151 7.43 10.56 15.77
CA GLY A 151 6.45 9.90 16.64
C GLY A 151 7.09 8.99 17.69
N GLY A 152 8.29 8.45 17.41
CA GLY A 152 9.09 7.68 18.36
C GLY A 152 9.79 8.52 19.44
N MET A 153 9.82 9.86 19.31
CA MET A 153 10.55 10.73 20.24
C MET A 153 9.72 11.22 21.45
N GLU A 154 8.39 11.17 21.40
CA GLU A 154 7.50 11.64 22.49
C GLU A 154 6.83 10.51 23.31
N MET A 155 7.26 9.26 23.15
CA MET A 155 6.77 8.14 23.98
C MET A 155 7.76 7.90 25.12
N PRO A 156 7.58 8.50 26.31
CA PRO A 156 8.40 8.15 27.47
C PRO A 156 8.10 6.70 27.88
N ASP A 157 9.16 5.91 27.84
CA ASP A 157 9.37 4.62 28.52
C ASP A 157 8.69 3.36 27.93
N SER A 158 9.50 2.63 27.14
CA SER A 158 9.70 1.18 27.25
C SER A 158 8.50 0.22 27.09
N THR A 159 7.87 0.19 25.91
CA THR A 159 7.16 -1.04 25.45
C THR A 159 7.26 -1.36 23.95
N TYR A 160 8.00 -0.61 23.12
CA TYR A 160 7.95 -0.81 21.66
C TYR A 160 9.28 -1.04 20.92
N THR A 161 10.42 -1.13 21.62
CA THR A 161 11.66 -1.58 20.98
C THR A 161 11.77 -3.10 21.06
N SER A 162 11.06 -3.80 20.18
CA SER A 162 11.49 -5.04 19.50
C SER A 162 10.29 -5.77 18.92
N TRP A 163 9.90 -5.41 17.70
CA TRP A 163 9.20 -6.34 16.81
C TRP A 163 10.23 -7.14 16.00
N SER A 164 11.24 -7.66 16.69
CA SER A 164 12.16 -8.68 16.17
C SER A 164 12.24 -9.82 17.19
N GLY A 165 11.58 -10.93 16.85
CA GLY A 165 11.71 -12.19 17.59
C GLY A 165 10.96 -12.22 18.91
N ALA A 166 9.74 -12.76 18.89
CA ALA A 166 9.08 -13.22 20.09
C ALA A 166 9.91 -14.35 20.73
N GLN A 167 10.69 -14.02 21.75
CA GLN A 167 11.12 -14.97 22.77
C GLN A 167 10.49 -14.53 24.09
N TRP A 168 9.40 -15.20 24.43
CA TRP A 168 8.75 -15.16 25.73
C TRP A 168 9.77 -15.69 26.77
N ASP A 169 10.19 -14.82 27.69
CA ASP A 169 10.79 -15.25 28.96
C ASP A 169 10.36 -14.29 30.07
N SER A 170 9.53 -14.84 30.95
CA SER A 170 9.47 -14.64 32.40
C SER A 170 9.65 -13.23 32.99
N GLY A 171 8.56 -12.66 33.51
CA GLY A 171 8.61 -11.98 34.81
C GLY A 171 8.10 -10.53 34.89
N VAL A 172 6.87 -10.41 35.42
CA VAL A 172 6.31 -9.31 36.24
C VAL A 172 6.29 -7.87 35.65
N PRO A 173 5.11 -7.24 35.47
CA PRO A 173 5.00 -5.84 35.07
C PRO A 173 5.10 -4.88 36.28
N PRO A 174 5.86 -3.76 36.20
CA PRO A 174 5.77 -2.70 37.20
C PRO A 174 4.59 -1.74 36.93
N SER A 175 4.21 -1.05 38.01
CA SER A 175 2.87 -0.54 38.29
C SER A 175 2.45 0.76 37.59
N LYS A 176 1.13 0.84 37.38
CA LYS A 176 0.32 1.95 36.82
C LYS A 176 0.45 3.30 37.57
N LYS A 177 0.24 4.43 36.84
CA LYS A 177 -0.95 5.37 36.91
C LYS A 177 -0.61 6.80 36.40
N PRO A 178 -1.58 7.70 36.12
CA PRO A 178 -2.97 7.52 35.66
C PRO A 178 -3.39 8.51 34.54
N ARG A 179 -4.51 8.25 33.83
CA ARG A 179 -5.28 9.29 33.14
C ARG A 179 -6.70 9.35 33.72
N MET A 180 -7.16 10.58 33.93
CA MET A 180 -8.41 10.97 34.59
C MET A 180 -9.62 10.97 33.63
N ASP A 181 -10.78 10.61 34.21
CA ASP A 181 -12.17 10.95 33.88
C ASP A 181 -12.78 10.46 32.54
N ALA A 182 -13.95 9.80 32.46
CA ALA A 182 -14.93 9.36 33.46
C ALA A 182 -15.86 8.26 32.88
N GLY A 183 -16.17 7.27 33.74
CA GLY A 183 -17.33 6.36 33.70
C GLY A 183 -17.26 5.12 32.79
N GLY A 184 -17.00 3.90 33.24
CA GLY A 184 -16.90 3.35 34.59
C GLY A 184 -16.46 1.87 34.56
N ALA A 185 -15.95 1.40 35.71
CA ALA A 185 -15.68 0.00 36.07
C ALA A 185 -14.77 -0.83 35.14
N ALA A 186 -13.45 -0.68 35.32
CA ALA A 186 -12.55 -1.81 35.14
C ALA A 186 -12.99 -2.95 36.07
N GLY A 187 -13.51 -4.04 35.51
CA GLY A 187 -13.86 -5.26 36.24
C GLY A 187 -15.35 -5.44 36.58
N GLY A 188 -16.28 -4.95 35.74
CA GLY A 188 -17.70 -5.27 35.89
C GLY A 188 -18.01 -6.76 35.64
N PRO A 189 -19.11 -7.31 36.19
CA PRO A 189 -19.51 -8.71 35.98
C PRO A 189 -19.57 -9.10 34.49
N LYS A 190 -19.99 -8.18 33.62
CA LYS A 190 -19.98 -8.35 32.15
C LYS A 190 -18.59 -8.64 31.57
N GLU A 191 -17.53 -7.96 32.04
CA GLU A 191 -16.17 -8.17 31.53
C GLU A 191 -15.62 -9.55 31.92
N LEU A 192 -15.98 -10.03 33.12
CA LEU A 192 -15.66 -11.40 33.54
C LEU A 192 -16.34 -12.42 32.64
N LEU A 193 -17.61 -12.22 32.32
CA LEU A 193 -18.37 -13.10 31.42
C LEU A 193 -17.81 -13.08 29.99
N ILE A 194 -17.43 -11.92 29.46
CA ILE A 194 -16.73 -11.82 28.17
C ILE A 194 -15.43 -12.63 28.21
N GLY A 195 -14.67 -12.53 29.30
CA GLY A 195 -13.46 -13.32 29.52
C GLY A 195 -13.73 -14.83 29.51
N ARG A 196 -14.78 -15.28 30.21
CA ARG A 196 -15.22 -16.68 30.28
C ARG A 196 -15.64 -17.23 28.92
N VAL A 197 -16.51 -16.52 28.20
CA VAL A 197 -16.95 -16.94 26.85
C VAL A 197 -15.77 -16.97 25.88
N LYS A 198 -14.85 -16.00 25.95
CA LYS A 198 -13.62 -16.03 25.14
C LYS A 198 -12.70 -17.19 25.51
N ALA A 199 -12.61 -17.57 26.79
CA ALA A 199 -11.86 -18.75 27.22
C ALA A 199 -12.51 -20.05 26.73
N PHE A 200 -13.84 -20.13 26.77
CA PHE A 200 -14.63 -21.23 26.22
C PHE A 200 -14.43 -21.38 24.71
N GLN A 201 -14.51 -20.29 23.95
CA GLN A 201 -14.22 -20.32 22.51
C GLN A 201 -12.81 -20.84 22.18
N ARG A 202 -11.84 -20.63 23.08
CA ARG A 202 -10.45 -21.11 22.92
C ARG A 202 -10.22 -22.53 23.43
N SER A 203 -11.17 -23.13 24.15
CA SER A 203 -11.00 -24.48 24.72
C SER A 203 -11.10 -25.58 23.67
N GLY A 204 -11.76 -25.31 22.54
CA GLY A 204 -11.81 -26.22 21.40
C GLY A 204 -12.83 -25.80 20.34
N GLU A 205 -12.74 -26.42 19.16
CA GLU A 205 -13.63 -26.10 18.03
C GLU A 205 -15.10 -26.40 18.35
N SER A 206 -15.38 -27.44 19.14
CA SER A 206 -16.73 -27.76 19.60
C SER A 206 -17.34 -26.66 20.48
N ALA A 207 -16.56 -26.08 21.39
CA ALA A 207 -17.02 -24.99 22.26
C ALA A 207 -17.24 -23.68 21.47
N LYS A 208 -16.38 -23.42 20.50
CA LYS A 208 -16.54 -22.31 19.56
C LYS A 208 -17.80 -22.46 18.69
N GLN A 209 -18.08 -23.66 18.19
CA GLN A 209 -19.28 -23.93 17.41
C GLN A 209 -20.56 -23.75 18.25
N GLN A 210 -20.55 -24.21 19.51
CA GLN A 210 -21.68 -24.00 20.44
C GLN A 210 -21.99 -22.51 20.66
N TRP A 211 -20.97 -21.67 20.80
CA TRP A 211 -21.17 -20.22 20.87
C TRP A 211 -21.71 -19.64 19.56
N TRP A 212 -21.23 -20.11 18.41
CA TRP A 212 -21.70 -19.65 17.10
C TRP A 212 -23.16 -20.00 16.85
N ASP A 213 -23.56 -21.25 17.13
CA ASP A 213 -24.93 -21.70 16.98
C ASP A 213 -25.88 -20.92 17.90
N HIS A 214 -25.45 -20.63 19.13
CA HIS A 214 -26.20 -19.79 20.07
C HIS A 214 -26.38 -18.36 19.55
N CYS A 215 -25.32 -17.72 19.06
CA CYS A 215 -25.38 -16.36 18.50
C CYS A 215 -26.25 -16.30 17.23
N ASP A 216 -26.19 -17.33 16.39
CA ASP A 216 -26.97 -17.42 15.16
C ASP A 216 -28.47 -17.61 15.48
N GLN A 217 -28.81 -18.26 16.60
CA GLN A 217 -30.20 -18.49 17.04
C GLN A 217 -30.81 -17.31 17.81
N VAL A 218 -30.03 -16.62 18.65
CA VAL A 218 -30.55 -15.62 19.61
C VAL A 218 -30.17 -14.18 19.24
N HIS A 219 -29.04 -13.97 18.55
CA HIS A 219 -28.41 -12.65 18.40
C HIS A 219 -28.13 -12.22 16.96
N GLY A 220 -28.84 -12.79 15.99
CA GLY A 220 -28.73 -12.40 14.58
C GLY A 220 -27.33 -12.62 14.00
N GLY A 221 -26.58 -13.59 14.54
CA GLY A 221 -25.24 -13.95 14.08
C GLY A 221 -24.11 -13.03 14.53
N VAL A 222 -24.37 -12.12 15.48
CA VAL A 222 -23.29 -11.34 16.11
C VAL A 222 -22.52 -12.28 17.05
N ARG A 223 -21.27 -12.61 16.69
CA ARG A 223 -20.46 -13.62 17.40
C ARG A 223 -19.39 -13.03 18.32
N ASP A 224 -19.36 -11.71 18.50
CA ASP A 224 -18.42 -11.01 19.39
C ASP A 224 -19.03 -10.87 20.81
N PRO A 225 -18.55 -11.61 21.83
CA PRO A 225 -19.11 -11.57 23.19
C PRO A 225 -19.18 -10.16 23.81
N ALA A 226 -18.31 -9.23 23.41
CA ALA A 226 -18.33 -7.86 23.93
C ALA A 226 -19.59 -7.06 23.49
N LYS A 227 -20.25 -7.53 22.43
CA LYS A 227 -21.46 -6.91 21.87
C LYS A 227 -22.76 -7.36 22.53
N HIS A 228 -22.74 -8.43 23.33
CA HIS A 228 -23.94 -8.97 24.00
C HIS A 228 -24.17 -8.29 25.35
N GLU A 229 -25.41 -8.31 25.84
CA GLU A 229 -25.74 -7.82 27.18
C GLU A 229 -25.29 -8.79 28.27
N GLN A 230 -25.15 -8.28 29.51
CA GLN A 230 -24.65 -9.10 30.63
C GLN A 230 -25.52 -10.33 30.91
N ALA A 231 -26.85 -10.14 30.94
CA ALA A 231 -27.81 -11.21 31.22
C ALA A 231 -27.76 -12.34 30.18
N GLU A 232 -27.43 -12.01 28.93
CA GLU A 232 -27.31 -12.98 27.84
C GLU A 232 -26.06 -13.84 27.99
N LEU A 233 -24.94 -13.20 28.37
CA LEU A 233 -23.69 -13.92 28.66
C LEU A 233 -23.82 -14.79 29.91
N GLU A 234 -24.55 -14.34 30.93
CA GLU A 234 -24.91 -15.14 32.11
C GLU A 234 -25.71 -16.38 31.73
N ALA A 235 -26.79 -16.21 30.96
CA ALA A 235 -27.63 -17.31 30.50
C ALA A 235 -26.85 -18.32 29.65
N PHE A 236 -25.95 -17.86 28.77
CA PHE A 236 -25.07 -18.74 28.01
C PHE A 236 -24.08 -19.49 28.91
N CYS A 237 -23.46 -18.81 29.88
CA CYS A 237 -22.51 -19.46 30.78
C CYS A 237 -23.19 -20.52 31.66
N GLU A 238 -24.42 -20.28 32.11
CA GLU A 238 -25.23 -21.25 32.86
C GLU A 238 -25.68 -22.44 31.98
N ALA A 239 -26.19 -22.16 30.77
CA ALA A 239 -26.72 -23.19 29.88
C ALA A 239 -25.63 -24.15 29.35
N PHE A 240 -24.43 -23.64 29.08
CA PHE A 240 -23.33 -24.42 28.47
C PHE A 240 -22.21 -24.77 29.46
N GLY A 241 -22.39 -24.47 30.75
CA GLY A 241 -21.42 -24.80 31.81
C GLY A 241 -20.07 -24.14 31.60
N VAL A 242 -20.06 -22.89 31.13
CA VAL A 242 -18.83 -22.13 30.87
C VAL A 242 -18.18 -21.71 32.21
N PRO A 243 -16.94 -22.15 32.51
CA PRO A 243 -16.28 -21.88 33.78
C PRO A 243 -15.89 -20.40 33.99
#